data_AF-A0A958IJW3-F1
#
_entry.id   AF-A0A958IJW3-F1
#
_cell.length_a   1.000
_cell.length_b   1.000
_cell.length_c   1.000
_cell.angle_alpha   90.00
_cell.angle_beta   90.00
_cell.angle_gamma   90.00
#
_symmetry.space_group_name_H-M   'P 1'
#
loop_
_entity.id
_entity.type
_entity.pdbx_description
1 polymer ?
#
loop_
_entity_poly.entity_id
_entity_poly.type
_entity_poly.pdbx_seq_one_letter_code
_entity_poly.pdbx_strand_id
1 'polypeptide(L)'
;MGESFNRIWFQVNQFFARLNNTQRIIFAGIAVVFLAATILTLVLTSSPPFEPLFSDLSPKDAGEIVDRLREQNIDYQLENGGRTVMV
;
A
#
# COMPACT_ATOMS: atom_id res chain seq x y z
N MET A 1 2.15 35.61 -9.51
CA MET A 1 1.95 34.14 -9.49
C MET A 1 0.51 33.70 -9.83
N GLY A 2 -0.39 34.58 -10.30
CA GLY A 2 -1.79 34.20 -10.61
C GLY A 2 -2.06 33.86 -12.08
N GLU A 3 -1.22 34.31 -13.02
CA GLU A 3 -1.51 34.15 -14.46
C GLU A 3 -1.18 32.76 -15.01
N SER A 4 -0.13 32.12 -14.48
CA SER A 4 0.27 30.77 -14.89
C SER A 4 -0.81 29.73 -14.56
N PHE A 5 -1.44 29.86 -13.39
CA PHE A 5 -2.50 28.96 -12.93
C PHE A 5 -3.74 29.04 -13.83
N ASN A 6 -4.19 30.26 -14.16
CA ASN A 6 -5.35 30.46 -15.02
C ASN A 6 -5.11 29.94 -16.45
N ARG A 7 -3.89 30.07 -16.98
CA ARG A 7 -3.53 29.54 -18.30
C ARG A 7 -3.49 28.02 -18.32
N ILE A 8 -2.93 27.39 -17.29
CA ILE A 8 -2.91 25.92 -17.15
C ILE A 8 -4.35 25.41 -17.07
N TRP A 9 -5.21 26.07 -16.28
CA TRP A 9 -6.58 25.61 -16.11
C TRP A 9 -7.38 25.72 -17.42
N PHE A 10 -7.17 26.80 -18.17
CA PHE A 10 -7.80 27.00 -19.47
C PHE A 10 -7.31 26.01 -20.53
N GLN A 11 -6.01 25.70 -20.56
CA GLN A 11 -5.43 24.73 -21.48
C GLN A 11 -5.96 23.31 -21.23
N VAL A 12 -6.09 22.90 -19.96
CA VAL A 12 -6.68 21.61 -19.59
C VAL A 12 -8.14 21.57 -20.01
N ASN A 13 -8.95 22.60 -19.72
CA ASN A 13 -10.36 22.59 -20.11
C ASN A 13 -10.54 22.54 -21.64
N GLN A 14 -9.71 23.24 -22.41
CA GLN A 14 -9.72 23.15 -23.87
C GLN A 14 -9.32 21.78 -24.38
N PHE A 15 -8.34 21.14 -23.76
CA PHE A 15 -7.93 19.79 -24.11
C PHE A 15 -9.10 18.81 -23.92
N PHE A 16 -9.76 18.86 -22.76
CA PHE A 16 -10.93 18.02 -22.47
C PHE A 16 -12.17 18.35 -23.32
N ALA A 17 -12.35 19.62 -23.71
CA ALA A 17 -13.42 20.04 -24.61
C ALA A 17 -13.20 19.55 -26.06
N ARG A 18 -11.95 19.34 -26.48
CA ARG A 18 -11.60 18.81 -27.80
C ARG A 18 -11.67 17.28 -27.89
N LEU A 19 -11.79 16.57 -26.76
CA LEU A 19 -11.91 15.12 -26.75
C LEU A 19 -13.31 14.68 -27.18
N ASN A 20 -13.36 13.78 -28.18
CA ASN A 20 -14.60 13.13 -28.61
C ASN A 20 -15.09 12.15 -27.54
N ASN A 21 -16.38 11.79 -27.54
CA ASN A 21 -17.02 10.94 -26.53
C ASN A 21 -16.27 9.61 -26.33
N THR A 22 -15.77 8.99 -27.40
CA THR A 22 -14.95 7.77 -27.33
C THR A 22 -13.65 7.98 -26.56
N GLN A 23 -12.95 9.10 -26.78
CA GLN A 23 -11.70 9.39 -26.08
C GLN A 23 -11.94 9.65 -24.59
N ARG A 24 -13.06 10.31 -24.24
CA ARG A 24 -13.45 10.52 -22.83
C ARG A 24 -13.67 9.19 -22.11
N ILE A 25 -14.34 8.23 -22.76
CA ILE A 25 -14.56 6.89 -22.19
C ILE A 25 -13.23 6.15 -22.00
N ILE A 26 -12.32 6.22 -22.99
CA ILE A 26 -10.99 5.61 -22.87
C ILE A 26 -10.21 6.22 -21.70
N PHE A 27 -10.19 7.55 -21.58
CA PHE A 27 -9.52 8.23 -20.46
C PHE A 27 -10.12 7.86 -19.10
N ALA A 28 -11.46 7.78 -19.01
CA ALA A 28 -12.12 7.32 -17.79
C ALA A 28 -11.73 5.87 -17.44
N GLY A 29 -11.68 4.98 -18.44
CA GLY A 29 -11.23 3.60 -18.27
C GLY A 29 -9.79 3.51 -17.77
N ILE A 30 -8.87 4.29 -18.36
CA ILE A 30 -7.47 4.37 -17.93
C ILE A 30 -7.38 4.87 -16.48
N ALA A 31 -8.14 5.91 -16.12
CA ALA A 31 -8.14 6.45 -14.77
C ALA A 31 -8.61 5.40 -13.73
N VAL A 32 -9.65 4.64 -14.05
CA VAL A 32 -10.15 3.55 -13.18
C VAL A 32 -9.09 2.46 -13.01
N VAL A 33 -8.48 2.00 -14.11
CA VAL A 33 -7.42 0.97 -14.05
C VAL A 33 -6.23 1.46 -13.23
N PHE A 34 -5.81 2.70 -13.43
CA PHE A 34 -4.71 3.30 -12.68
C PHE A 34 -5.00 3.38 -11.17
N LEU A 35 -6.20 3.81 -10.81
CA LEU A 35 -6.63 3.85 -9.40
C LEU A 35 -6.67 2.44 -8.80
N ALA A 36 -7.24 1.47 -9.51
CA ALA A 36 -7.29 0.09 -9.06
C ALA A 36 -5.89 -0.50 -8.84
N ALA A 37 -4.96 -0.26 -9.78
CA ALA A 37 -3.58 -0.71 -9.65
C ALA A 37 -2.83 -0.04 -8.48
N THR A 38 -3.12 1.24 -8.22
CA THR A 38 -2.54 1.97 -7.09
C THR A 38 -3.03 1.39 -5.77
N ILE A 39 -4.35 1.19 -5.63
CA ILE A 39 -4.95 0.59 -4.43
C ILE A 39 -4.42 -0.84 -4.22
N LEU A 40 -4.37 -1.64 -5.28
CA LEU A 40 -3.85 -3.01 -5.22
C LEU A 40 -2.39 -3.02 -4.74
N THR A 41 -1.55 -2.15 -5.29
CA THR A 41 -0.15 -2.03 -4.85
C THR A 41 -0.09 -1.66 -3.37
N LEU A 42 -0.83 -0.62 -2.94
CA LEU A 42 -0.85 -0.19 -1.54
C LEU A 42 -1.23 -1.32 -0.59
N VAL A 43 -2.25 -2.13 -0.92
CA VAL A 43 -2.68 -3.28 -0.11
C VAL A 43 -1.65 -4.41 -0.11
N LEU A 44 -0.97 -4.66 -1.25
CA LEU A 44 0.03 -5.73 -1.33
C LEU A 44 1.34 -5.36 -0.62
N THR A 45 1.73 -4.08 -0.65
CA THR A 45 2.95 -3.59 0.01
C THR A 45 2.74 -3.07 1.43
N SER A 46 1.51 -3.04 1.94
CA SER A 46 1.24 -2.60 3.31
C SER A 46 1.66 -3.60 4.38
N SER A 47 2.14 -4.80 4.01
CA SER A 47 2.80 -5.69 4.96
C SER A 47 4.13 -5.05 5.37
N PRO A 48 4.29 -4.64 6.65
CA PRO A 48 5.60 -4.20 7.12
C PRO A 48 6.62 -5.32 6.87
N PRO A 49 7.87 -5.00 6.53
CA PRO A 49 8.91 -6.01 6.50
C PRO A 49 9.14 -6.48 7.94
N PHE A 50 8.43 -7.53 8.34
CA PHE A 50 8.68 -8.23 9.60
C PHE A 50 10.10 -8.78 9.54
N GLU A 51 10.96 -8.29 10.41
CA GLU A 51 12.34 -8.77 10.50
C GLU A 51 12.45 -9.83 11.60
N PRO A 52 13.26 -10.89 11.40
CA PRO A 52 13.42 -11.93 12.41
C PRO A 52 14.13 -11.35 13.63
N LEU A 53 13.40 -11.21 14.73
CA LEU A 53 13.94 -10.81 16.03
C LEU A 53 14.69 -11.99 16.68
N PHE A 54 14.09 -13.19 16.59
CA PHE A 54 14.65 -14.43 17.12
C PHE A 54 14.38 -15.62 16.19
N SER A 55 15.37 -16.51 16.04
CA SER A 55 15.29 -17.72 15.23
C SER A 55 15.68 -18.97 16.03
N ASP A 56 15.31 -20.14 15.53
CA ASP A 56 15.60 -21.45 16.13
C ASP A 56 15.10 -21.64 17.57
N LEU A 57 14.02 -20.94 17.92
CA LEU A 57 13.41 -21.04 19.23
C LEU A 57 12.79 -22.42 19.47
N SER A 58 12.82 -22.84 20.74
CA SER A 58 11.97 -23.94 21.19
C SER A 58 10.51 -23.47 21.24
N PRO A 59 9.50 -24.36 21.08
CA PRO A 59 8.09 -23.97 21.15
C PRO A 59 7.70 -23.29 22.47
N LYS A 60 8.40 -23.63 23.56
CA LYS A 60 8.15 -23.05 24.88
C LYS A 60 8.64 -21.60 24.94
N ASP A 61 9.86 -21.35 24.48
CA ASP A 61 10.46 -20.00 24.51
C ASP A 61 9.73 -19.05 23.54
N ALA A 62 9.35 -19.56 22.38
CA ALA A 62 8.54 -18.80 21.43
C ALA A 62 7.19 -18.36 22.01
N GLY A 63 6.52 -19.24 22.78
CA GLY A 63 5.27 -18.91 23.46
C GLY A 63 5.44 -17.76 24.46
N GLU A 64 6.48 -17.81 25.28
CA GLU A 64 6.77 -16.76 26.27
C GLU A 64 7.07 -15.40 25.58
N ILE A 65 7.85 -15.40 24.49
CA ILE A 65 8.13 -14.19 23.71
C ILE A 65 6.85 -13.60 23.11
N VAL A 66 6.00 -14.44 22.53
CA VAL A 66 4.71 -14.01 21.95
C VAL A 66 3.80 -13.39 22.99
N ASP A 67 3.73 -13.97 24.19
CA ASP A 67 2.91 -13.42 25.27
C ASP A 67 3.41 -12.03 25.71
N ARG A 68 4.74 -11.83 25.78
CA ARG A 68 5.33 -10.51 26.04
C ARG A 68 5.03 -9.49 24.95
N LEU A 69 5.14 -9.88 23.68
CA LEU A 69 4.82 -9.00 22.56
C LEU A 69 3.34 -8.58 22.57
N ARG A 70 2.45 -9.53 22.92
CA ARG A 70 1.02 -9.26 23.09
C ARG A 70 0.74 -8.33 24.26
N GLU A 71 1.41 -8.50 25.41
CA GLU A 71 1.32 -7.58 26.55
C GLU A 71 1.71 -6.14 26.16
N GLN A 72 2.68 -6.01 25.25
CA GLN A 72 3.20 -4.72 24.80
C GLN A 72 2.46 -4.12 23.59
N ASN A 73 1.45 -4.82 23.04
CA ASN A 73 0.74 -4.44 21.80
C ASN A 73 1.69 -4.24 20.61
N ILE A 74 2.71 -5.09 20.48
CA ILE A 74 3.60 -5.13 19.33
C ILE A 74 3.05 -6.16 18.34
N ASP A 75 2.85 -5.75 17.08
CA ASP A 75 2.49 -6.67 16.01
C ASP A 75 3.64 -7.65 15.76
N TYR A 76 3.31 -8.94 15.61
CA TYR A 76 4.30 -9.98 15.44
C TYR A 76 3.83 -11.03 14.44
N GLN A 77 4.79 -11.69 13.80
CA GLN A 77 4.56 -12.81 12.88
C GLN A 77 5.38 -14.03 13.31
N LEU A 78 4.78 -15.22 13.17
CA LEU A 78 5.44 -16.49 13.45
C LEU A 78 5.73 -17.23 12.15
N GLU A 79 6.98 -17.63 11.96
CA GLU A 79 7.44 -18.46 10.83
C GLU A 79 8.05 -19.78 11.30
N ASN A 80 8.35 -20.69 10.35
CA ASN A 80 8.99 -21.98 10.61
C ASN A 80 8.27 -22.84 11.67
N GLY A 81 6.93 -22.80 11.67
CA GLY A 81 6.11 -23.53 12.65
C GLY A 81 6.18 -22.95 14.06
N GLY A 82 6.43 -21.65 14.20
CA GLY A 82 6.53 -20.96 15.49
C GLY A 82 7.93 -20.96 16.10
N ARG A 83 8.96 -21.32 15.32
CA ARG A 83 10.37 -21.31 15.76
C ARG A 83 11.10 -20.01 15.45
N THR A 84 10.46 -19.13 14.68
CA THR A 84 10.94 -17.80 14.34
C THR A 84 9.88 -16.78 14.71
N VAL A 85 10.25 -15.77 15.49
CA VAL A 85 9.41 -14.63 15.85
C VAL A 85 9.93 -13.41 15.12
N MET A 86 9.05 -12.74 14.39
CA MET A 86 9.35 -11.55 13.59
C MET A 86 8.51 -10.37 14.07
N VAL A 87 9.07 -9.15 14.03
CA VAL A 87 8.43 -7.89 14.45
C VAL A 87 8.70 -6.77 13.45
#